data_AF-A0A3D0N3X7-F1
#
_entry.id   AF-A0A3D0N3X7-F1
#
_cell.length_a   1.000
_cell.length_b   1.000
_cell.length_c   1.000
_cell.angle_alpha   90.00
_cell.angle_beta   90.00
_cell.angle_gamma   90.00
#
_symmetry.space_group_name_H-M   'P 1'
#
loop_
_entity.id
_entity.type
_entity.pdbx_description
1 polymer ?
#
loop_
_entity_poly.entity_id
_entity_poly.type
_entity_poly.pdbx_seq_one_letter_code
_entity_poly.pdbx_strand_id
1 'polypeptide(L)'
;MAMAGIAAAQNVADIVVGGQVVARIRTGGEYGSINQRQAAIDQRIVKVLSDERGEIFIRELDGPRLKVFQANGRWALGIGNTTIIDVYPEDAAGTPAKTVIEQWKANFFRQLPKAVSPIHVPQWWKDAHPDEVASTEKKMHNLPPEDAVLIREIAEIFEAARTMGDDDFNRLLPGMERSVIDYVWSYRHPACGAAPITENIRAKSGLKRARGLSPEQYAAEQWWMTGLTIEKLRETMRMPAGVGPIPEQREVPDFEAAISAPAPVAPAPVTPEPVTPAPVAPAPVAPEPVAPGGATEFAAPVSRVLVCTALGPNNDLETARQDFSGPVRQLMVYLKLDSAAPNTIVGVTVGRGAEVEARRLLRVTGDRSLAVTFYPARGSTSLEPGDYKVLLTVDGEEAGVVPFRIGPAVEN
;
A
#
# COMPACT_ATOMS: atom_id res chain seq x y z
N MET A 1 0.67 -47.19 23.39
CA MET A 1 1.51 -46.28 22.59
C MET A 1 0.59 -45.47 21.69
N ALA A 2 0.32 -44.22 22.03
CA ALA A 2 -0.41 -43.29 21.18
C ALA A 2 0.62 -42.50 20.35
N MET A 3 0.69 -42.79 19.05
CA MET A 3 1.41 -41.94 18.10
C MET A 3 0.53 -40.72 17.84
N ALA A 4 0.83 -39.62 18.52
CA ALA A 4 0.31 -38.31 18.16
C ALA A 4 0.94 -37.92 16.81
N GLY A 5 0.17 -38.06 15.73
CA GLY A 5 0.54 -37.57 14.42
C GLY A 5 0.72 -36.06 14.48
N ILE A 6 1.94 -35.60 14.20
CA ILE A 6 2.23 -34.20 13.94
C ILE A 6 1.43 -33.81 12.69
N ALA A 7 0.35 -33.06 12.86
CA ALA A 7 -0.38 -32.48 11.75
C ALA A 7 0.53 -31.48 11.03
N ALA A 8 1.09 -31.87 9.88
CA ALA A 8 1.76 -30.94 9.00
C ALA A 8 0.78 -29.81 8.64
N ALA A 9 1.17 -28.55 8.89
CA ALA A 9 0.40 -27.39 8.50
C ALA A 9 0.10 -27.49 6.99
N GLN A 10 -1.16 -27.63 6.61
CA GLN A 10 -1.54 -27.68 5.20
C GLN A 10 -1.26 -26.30 4.60
N ASN A 11 -0.33 -26.24 3.65
CA ASN A 11 0.04 -25.03 2.94
C ASN A 11 -1.13 -24.65 2.01
N VAL A 12 -1.96 -23.69 2.42
CA VAL A 12 -3.17 -23.24 1.70
C VAL A 12 -3.11 -21.74 1.48
N ALA A 13 -3.70 -21.26 0.39
CA ALA A 13 -3.82 -19.83 0.09
C ALA A 13 -5.25 -19.47 -0.26
N ASP A 14 -5.71 -18.34 0.29
CA ASP A 14 -7.05 -17.80 0.07
C ASP A 14 -7.03 -16.77 -1.07
N ILE A 15 -7.93 -16.95 -2.04
CA ILE A 15 -8.20 -15.98 -3.09
C ILE A 15 -9.33 -15.09 -2.61
N VAL A 16 -9.09 -13.79 -2.55
CA VAL A 16 -10.02 -12.81 -1.98
C VAL A 16 -10.51 -11.85 -3.05
N VAL A 17 -11.83 -11.69 -3.17
CA VAL A 17 -12.49 -10.74 -4.07
C VAL A 17 -13.59 -10.04 -3.29
N GLY A 18 -13.73 -8.72 -3.43
CA GLY A 18 -14.75 -7.96 -2.71
C GLY A 18 -14.60 -8.01 -1.18
N GLY A 19 -13.41 -8.36 -0.67
CA GLY A 19 -13.14 -8.53 0.76
C GLY A 19 -13.60 -9.88 1.33
N GLN A 20 -14.03 -10.83 0.50
CA GLN A 20 -14.43 -12.18 0.93
C GLN A 20 -13.60 -13.25 0.22
N VAL A 21 -13.37 -14.37 0.89
CA VAL A 21 -12.69 -15.53 0.29
C VAL A 21 -13.61 -16.17 -0.74
N VAL A 22 -13.16 -16.23 -2.00
CA VAL A 22 -13.91 -16.81 -3.11
C VAL A 22 -13.43 -18.21 -3.49
N ALA A 23 -12.15 -18.49 -3.26
CA ALA A 23 -11.54 -19.79 -3.49
C ALA A 23 -10.40 -20.03 -2.49
N ARG A 24 -10.11 -21.30 -2.19
CA ARG A 24 -8.94 -21.72 -1.40
C ARG A 24 -8.15 -22.71 -2.23
N ILE A 25 -6.93 -22.34 -2.60
CA ILE A 25 -6.00 -23.21 -3.31
C ILE A 25 -5.08 -23.94 -2.33
N ARG A 26 -4.59 -25.10 -2.72
CA ARG A 26 -3.80 -26.02 -1.88
C ARG A 26 -2.49 -26.45 -2.55
N THR A 27 -2.26 -26.02 -3.79
CA THR A 27 -1.05 -26.35 -4.56
C THR A 27 -0.63 -25.19 -5.44
N GLY A 28 0.67 -25.09 -5.71
CA GLY A 28 1.23 -24.20 -6.72
C GLY A 28 1.01 -24.68 -8.16
N GLY A 29 0.72 -25.97 -8.34
CA GLY A 29 0.55 -26.55 -9.66
C GLY A 29 1.74 -26.26 -10.59
N GLU A 30 1.44 -25.87 -11.83
CA GLU A 30 2.42 -25.50 -12.86
C GLU A 30 3.19 -24.21 -12.55
N TYR A 31 2.76 -23.41 -11.57
CA TYR A 31 3.38 -22.13 -11.23
C TYR A 31 4.58 -22.28 -10.28
N GLY A 32 4.89 -23.50 -9.84
CA GLY A 32 6.03 -23.81 -8.96
C GLY A 32 5.71 -23.71 -7.47
N SER A 33 5.00 -22.66 -7.03
CA SER A 33 4.59 -22.48 -5.63
C SER A 33 3.16 -21.96 -5.49
N ILE A 34 2.55 -22.20 -4.32
CA ILE A 34 1.18 -21.76 -4.03
C ILE A 34 1.03 -20.23 -4.11
N ASN A 35 2.08 -19.50 -3.69
CA ASN A 35 2.13 -18.03 -3.76
C ASN A 35 2.22 -17.53 -5.20
N GLN A 36 3.02 -18.18 -6.06
CA GLN A 36 3.11 -17.82 -7.48
C GLN A 36 1.78 -18.06 -8.20
N ARG A 37 1.08 -19.15 -7.87
CA ARG A 37 -0.26 -19.41 -8.39
C ARG A 37 -1.28 -18.39 -7.89
N GLN A 38 -1.28 -18.06 -6.60
CA GLN A 38 -2.13 -17.02 -6.03
C GLN A 38 -1.90 -15.69 -6.76
N ALA A 39 -0.65 -15.24 -6.89
CA ALA A 39 -0.31 -14.01 -7.59
C ALA A 39 -0.77 -14.01 -9.06
N ALA A 40 -0.66 -15.14 -9.75
CA ALA A 40 -1.17 -15.27 -11.13
C ALA A 40 -2.70 -15.17 -11.20
N ILE A 41 -3.41 -15.75 -10.22
CA ILE A 41 -4.88 -15.64 -10.11
C ILE A 41 -5.28 -14.19 -9.80
N ASP A 42 -4.59 -13.53 -8.86
CA ASP A 42 -4.85 -12.13 -8.51
C ASP A 42 -4.64 -11.19 -9.70
N GLN A 43 -3.58 -11.40 -10.49
CA GLN A 43 -3.36 -10.66 -11.74
C GLN A 43 -4.49 -10.86 -12.74
N ARG A 44 -5.01 -12.09 -12.87
CA ARG A 44 -6.16 -12.39 -13.74
C ARG A 44 -7.43 -11.71 -13.23
N ILE A 45 -7.65 -11.66 -11.92
CA ILE A 45 -8.78 -10.93 -11.32
C ILE A 45 -8.67 -9.44 -11.62
N VAL A 46 -7.49 -8.83 -11.47
CA VAL A 46 -7.27 -7.42 -11.85
C VAL A 46 -7.55 -7.19 -13.34
N LYS A 47 -7.14 -8.11 -14.21
CA LYS A 47 -7.45 -8.08 -15.63
C LYS A 47 -8.96 -8.14 -15.87
N VAL A 48 -9.69 -9.02 -15.18
CA VAL A 48 -11.15 -9.09 -15.25
C VAL A 48 -11.80 -7.76 -14.85
N LEU A 49 -11.37 -7.17 -13.74
CA LEU A 49 -11.91 -5.90 -13.22
C LEU A 49 -11.60 -4.71 -14.15
N SER A 50 -10.59 -4.82 -15.01
CA SER A 50 -10.16 -3.76 -15.92
C SER A 50 -10.78 -3.91 -17.31
N ASP A 51 -10.62 -5.10 -17.89
CA ASP A 51 -10.84 -5.37 -19.32
C ASP A 51 -12.20 -6.04 -19.58
N GLU A 52 -12.72 -6.81 -18.63
CA GLU A 52 -13.94 -7.62 -18.78
C GLU A 52 -15.15 -6.97 -18.05
N ARG A 53 -15.10 -5.66 -17.77
CA ARG A 53 -16.14 -4.95 -16.99
C ARG A 53 -17.56 -5.13 -17.57
N GLY A 54 -17.67 -5.17 -18.90
CA GLY A 54 -18.95 -5.42 -19.58
C GLY A 54 -19.52 -6.81 -19.29
N GLU A 55 -18.68 -7.79 -18.94
CA GLU A 55 -19.11 -9.15 -18.59
C GLU A 55 -19.42 -9.30 -17.09
N ILE A 56 -19.03 -8.33 -16.24
CA ILE A 56 -19.32 -8.34 -14.79
C ILE A 56 -20.75 -7.90 -14.50
N PHE A 57 -21.30 -6.99 -15.30
CA PHE A 57 -22.64 -6.43 -15.11
C PHE A 57 -23.52 -6.74 -16.32
N ILE A 58 -24.07 -7.96 -16.36
CA ILE A 58 -25.04 -8.37 -17.38
C ILE A 58 -26.45 -8.29 -16.79
N ARG A 59 -27.29 -7.44 -17.39
CA ARG A 59 -28.62 -7.12 -16.88
C ARG A 59 -29.55 -8.33 -16.86
N GLU A 60 -29.45 -9.21 -17.84
CA GLU A 60 -30.26 -10.42 -17.96
C GLU A 60 -29.87 -11.50 -16.96
N LEU A 61 -28.63 -11.45 -16.47
CA LEU A 61 -28.10 -12.42 -15.51
C LEU A 61 -28.18 -11.91 -14.07
N ASP A 62 -28.48 -10.62 -13.90
CA ASP A 62 -28.34 -9.93 -12.62
C ASP A 62 -26.97 -10.23 -11.98
N GLY A 63 -25.90 -10.17 -12.81
CA GLY A 63 -24.53 -10.37 -12.34
C GLY A 63 -23.53 -10.74 -13.43
N PRO A 64 -22.37 -11.30 -13.04
CA PRO A 64 -21.29 -11.59 -13.96
C PRO A 64 -21.55 -12.85 -14.80
N ARG A 65 -21.17 -12.80 -16.08
CA ARG A 65 -21.24 -13.96 -17.00
C ARG A 65 -20.05 -14.91 -16.81
N LEU A 66 -20.08 -15.64 -15.71
CA LEU A 66 -19.07 -16.65 -15.40
C LEU A 66 -19.30 -17.96 -16.16
N LYS A 67 -18.22 -18.50 -16.72
CA LYS A 67 -18.21 -19.76 -17.47
C LYS A 67 -17.34 -20.79 -16.78
N VAL A 68 -17.90 -21.96 -16.54
CA VAL A 68 -17.15 -23.16 -16.12
C VAL A 68 -16.91 -24.02 -17.36
N PHE A 69 -15.66 -24.39 -17.59
CA PHE A 69 -15.25 -25.18 -18.76
C PHE A 69 -14.07 -26.08 -18.41
N GLN A 70 -13.74 -27.03 -19.28
CA GLN A 70 -12.52 -27.81 -19.16
C GLN A 70 -11.40 -27.21 -20.00
N ALA A 71 -10.23 -27.04 -19.41
CA ALA A 71 -9.00 -26.63 -20.08
C ALA A 71 -7.85 -27.49 -19.56
N ASN A 72 -7.05 -28.06 -20.48
CA ASN A 72 -5.91 -28.93 -20.14
C ASN A 72 -6.27 -30.07 -19.17
N GLY A 73 -7.45 -30.68 -19.33
CA GLY A 73 -7.94 -31.74 -18.44
C GLY A 73 -8.38 -31.29 -17.04
N ARG A 74 -8.34 -29.98 -16.75
CA ARG A 74 -8.77 -29.40 -15.46
C ARG A 74 -10.06 -28.61 -15.64
N TRP A 75 -10.88 -28.57 -14.59
CA TRP A 75 -12.03 -27.68 -14.55
C TRP A 75 -11.58 -26.26 -14.24
N ALA A 76 -12.02 -25.29 -15.03
CA ALA A 76 -11.64 -23.90 -14.93
C ALA A 76 -12.85 -22.96 -14.94
N LEU A 77 -12.66 -21.80 -14.33
CA LEU A 77 -13.60 -20.69 -14.27
C LEU A 77 -13.02 -19.51 -15.04
N GLY A 78 -13.82 -18.90 -15.90
CA GLY A 78 -13.46 -17.70 -16.63
C GLY A 78 -14.63 -16.75 -16.82
N ILE A 79 -14.32 -15.56 -17.33
CA ILE A 79 -15.26 -14.49 -17.66
C ILE A 79 -14.74 -13.78 -18.90
N GLY A 80 -15.63 -13.52 -19.87
CA GLY A 80 -15.21 -13.01 -21.18
C GLY A 80 -14.10 -13.86 -21.80
N ASN A 81 -12.96 -13.24 -22.07
CA ASN A 81 -11.77 -13.88 -22.65
C ASN A 81 -10.70 -14.27 -21.60
N THR A 82 -11.01 -14.10 -20.31
CA THR A 82 -10.04 -14.29 -19.23
C THR A 82 -10.38 -15.55 -18.43
N THR A 83 -9.46 -16.52 -18.42
CA THR A 83 -9.49 -17.63 -17.45
C THR A 83 -8.99 -17.10 -16.11
N ILE A 84 -9.79 -17.24 -15.06
CA ILE A 84 -9.49 -16.74 -13.72
C ILE A 84 -8.69 -17.79 -12.95
N ILE A 85 -9.28 -18.98 -12.78
CA ILE A 85 -8.77 -20.03 -11.90
C ILE A 85 -9.14 -21.41 -12.44
N ASP A 86 -8.25 -22.38 -12.26
CA ASP A 86 -8.47 -23.80 -12.52
C ASP A 86 -8.36 -24.62 -11.23
N VAL A 87 -9.01 -25.79 -11.17
CA VAL A 87 -8.98 -26.69 -10.00
C VAL A 87 -7.94 -27.76 -10.22
N TYR A 88 -6.96 -27.81 -9.34
CA TYR A 88 -6.02 -28.93 -9.25
C TYR A 88 -6.60 -30.02 -8.34
N PRO A 89 -6.23 -31.30 -8.54
CA PRO A 89 -6.67 -32.41 -7.69
C PRO A 89 -6.47 -32.16 -6.19
N GLU A 90 -5.38 -31.49 -5.83
CA GLU A 90 -5.01 -31.14 -4.46
C GLU A 90 -5.95 -30.09 -3.86
N ASP A 91 -6.44 -29.14 -4.67
CA ASP A 91 -7.44 -28.14 -4.24
C ASP A 91 -8.75 -28.80 -3.85
N ALA A 92 -9.06 -29.92 -4.50
CA ALA A 92 -10.33 -30.59 -4.38
C ALA A 92 -10.51 -31.29 -3.02
N ALA A 93 -9.40 -31.65 -2.35
CA ALA A 93 -9.37 -32.21 -1.00
C ALA A 93 -10.41 -33.34 -0.76
N GLY A 94 -10.58 -34.22 -1.75
CA GLY A 94 -11.55 -35.34 -1.72
C GLY A 94 -12.95 -35.00 -2.28
N THR A 95 -13.21 -33.75 -2.62
CA THR A 95 -14.43 -33.32 -3.34
C THR A 95 -14.22 -33.42 -4.85
N PRO A 96 -15.24 -33.74 -5.67
CA PRO A 96 -15.09 -33.70 -7.12
C PRO A 96 -14.70 -32.29 -7.62
N ALA A 97 -13.68 -32.20 -8.47
CA ALA A 97 -13.16 -30.91 -8.97
C ALA A 97 -14.23 -30.04 -9.65
N LYS A 98 -15.21 -30.66 -10.33
CA LYS A 98 -16.36 -29.97 -10.91
C LYS A 98 -17.23 -29.29 -9.83
N THR A 99 -17.46 -29.96 -8.71
CA THR A 99 -18.23 -29.40 -7.59
C THR A 99 -17.50 -28.22 -6.97
N VAL A 100 -16.17 -28.32 -6.82
CA VAL A 100 -15.33 -27.24 -6.30
C VAL A 100 -15.36 -26.01 -7.19
N ILE A 101 -15.23 -26.17 -8.52
CA ILE A 101 -15.25 -25.01 -9.42
C ILE A 101 -16.62 -24.33 -9.47
N GLU A 102 -17.71 -25.08 -9.35
CA GLU A 102 -19.07 -24.51 -9.30
C GLU A 102 -19.32 -23.77 -7.98
N GLN A 103 -18.77 -24.26 -6.87
CA GLN A 103 -18.77 -23.53 -5.60
C GLN A 103 -17.99 -22.21 -5.72
N TRP A 104 -16.80 -22.26 -6.31
CA TRP A 104 -16.01 -21.05 -6.55
C TRP A 104 -16.74 -20.09 -7.48
N LYS A 105 -17.35 -20.59 -8.56
CA LYS A 105 -18.20 -19.78 -9.46
C LYS A 105 -19.28 -19.03 -8.70
N ALA A 106 -20.02 -19.69 -7.80
CA ALA A 106 -21.07 -19.05 -7.01
C ALA A 106 -20.51 -17.98 -6.05
N ASN A 107 -19.29 -18.17 -5.53
CA ASN A 107 -18.62 -17.15 -4.73
C ASN A 107 -18.17 -15.96 -5.57
N PHE A 108 -17.50 -16.21 -6.71
CA PHE A 108 -17.11 -15.17 -7.65
C PHE A 108 -18.32 -14.38 -8.16
N PHE A 109 -19.44 -15.04 -8.41
CA PHE A 109 -20.68 -14.39 -8.87
C PHE A 109 -21.15 -13.32 -7.88
N ARG A 110 -21.11 -13.64 -6.58
CA ARG A 110 -21.52 -12.73 -5.50
C ARG A 110 -20.51 -11.61 -5.22
N GLN A 111 -19.23 -11.84 -5.47
CA GLN A 111 -18.17 -10.94 -5.01
C GLN A 111 -17.54 -10.06 -6.10
N LEU A 112 -17.55 -10.49 -7.37
CA LEU A 112 -16.96 -9.72 -8.47
C LEU A 112 -17.58 -8.32 -8.63
N PRO A 113 -18.92 -8.14 -8.61
CA PRO A 113 -19.52 -6.81 -8.67
C PRO A 113 -19.04 -5.87 -7.56
N LYS A 114 -18.83 -6.42 -6.36
CA LYS A 114 -18.40 -5.69 -5.14
C LYS A 114 -16.93 -5.27 -5.17
N ALA A 115 -16.13 -5.90 -6.03
CA ALA A 115 -14.73 -5.56 -6.24
C ALA A 115 -14.54 -4.43 -7.28
N VAL A 116 -15.58 -4.09 -8.06
CA VAL A 116 -15.51 -3.00 -9.03
C VAL A 116 -15.63 -1.65 -8.32
N SER A 117 -14.79 -0.70 -8.73
CA SER A 117 -14.85 0.67 -8.21
C SER A 117 -16.25 1.29 -8.41
N PRO A 118 -16.85 1.96 -7.41
CA PRO A 118 -18.21 2.51 -7.50
C PRO A 118 -18.47 3.42 -8.70
N ILE A 119 -17.43 4.11 -9.19
CA ILE A 119 -17.52 4.97 -10.39
C ILE A 119 -17.74 4.19 -11.68
N HIS A 120 -17.44 2.89 -11.68
CA HIS A 120 -17.56 1.99 -12.83
C HIS A 120 -18.75 1.03 -12.71
N VAL A 121 -19.49 1.06 -11.60
CA VAL A 121 -20.72 0.29 -11.43
C VAL A 121 -21.86 0.97 -12.20
N PRO A 122 -22.56 0.27 -13.13
CA PRO A 122 -23.67 0.83 -13.88
C PRO A 122 -24.83 1.27 -12.98
N GLN A 123 -25.50 2.38 -13.32
CA GLN A 123 -26.59 2.93 -12.49
C GLN A 123 -27.71 1.91 -12.23
N TRP A 124 -28.13 1.16 -13.25
CA TRP A 124 -29.18 0.14 -13.10
C TRP A 124 -28.84 -0.92 -12.06
N TRP A 125 -27.55 -1.26 -11.91
CA TRP A 125 -27.09 -2.21 -10.89
C TRP A 125 -27.21 -1.59 -9.51
N LYS A 126 -26.85 -0.32 -9.37
CA LYS A 126 -26.97 0.42 -8.10
C LYS A 126 -28.42 0.51 -7.65
N ASP A 127 -29.33 0.73 -8.59
CA ASP A 127 -30.75 0.85 -8.31
C ASP A 127 -31.38 -0.51 -7.93
N ALA A 128 -30.93 -1.61 -8.55
CA ALA A 128 -31.41 -2.96 -8.27
C ALA A 128 -30.79 -3.57 -7.00
N HIS A 129 -29.55 -3.21 -6.70
CA HIS A 129 -28.76 -3.70 -5.56
C HIS A 129 -28.30 -2.54 -4.66
N PRO A 130 -29.24 -1.74 -4.13
CA PRO A 130 -28.91 -0.56 -3.33
C PRO A 130 -28.10 -0.97 -2.11
N ASP A 131 -28.38 -2.13 -1.51
CA ASP A 131 -27.65 -2.67 -0.36
C ASP A 131 -26.28 -3.24 -0.72
N GLU A 132 -26.00 -3.60 -1.97
CA GLU A 132 -24.65 -4.06 -2.37
C GLU A 132 -23.72 -2.91 -2.74
N VAL A 133 -24.31 -1.78 -3.11
CA VAL A 133 -23.62 -0.51 -3.30
C VAL A 133 -23.52 0.22 -1.96
N ALA A 134 -24.57 0.21 -1.14
CA ALA A 134 -24.59 0.70 0.24
C ALA A 134 -23.83 -0.23 1.21
N SER A 135 -23.59 -1.50 0.85
CA SER A 135 -22.62 -2.41 1.51
C SER A 135 -21.16 -1.96 1.34
N THR A 136 -20.92 -0.84 0.66
CA THR A 136 -19.67 -0.10 0.86
C THR A 136 -19.63 0.64 2.21
N GLU A 137 -20.74 0.74 2.95
CA GLU A 137 -20.76 0.83 4.41
C GLU A 137 -20.48 -0.57 4.98
N LYS A 138 -19.36 -0.91 5.59
CA LYS A 138 -18.39 -0.11 6.32
C LYS A 138 -16.99 -0.57 5.91
N LYS A 139 -16.43 -0.02 4.83
CA LYS A 139 -14.96 -0.06 4.71
C LYS A 139 -14.41 0.88 5.78
N MET A 140 -14.23 0.37 7.01
CA MET A 140 -13.09 0.81 7.82
C MET A 140 -11.90 0.66 6.89
N HIS A 141 -11.34 1.79 6.46
CA HIS A 141 -10.25 1.81 5.48
C HIS A 141 -9.13 0.89 5.96
N ASN A 142 -8.96 -0.32 5.40
CA ASN A 142 -7.88 -1.30 5.62
C ASN A 142 -7.28 -1.43 7.04
N LEU A 143 -8.00 -0.96 8.07
CA LEU A 143 -7.51 -0.88 9.43
C LEU A 143 -7.95 -2.14 10.15
N PRO A 144 -7.07 -2.75 10.96
CA PRO A 144 -7.39 -3.94 11.73
C PRO A 144 -8.68 -3.76 12.58
N PRO A 145 -9.50 -4.82 12.77
CA PRO A 145 -10.75 -4.74 13.55
C PRO A 145 -10.59 -4.18 14.96
N GLU A 146 -9.43 -4.40 15.58
CA GLU A 146 -9.06 -3.82 16.87
C GLU A 146 -9.07 -2.28 16.91
N ASP A 147 -8.93 -1.60 15.78
CA ASP A 147 -8.93 -0.13 15.70
C ASP A 147 -10.35 0.45 15.62
N ALA A 148 -11.40 -0.37 15.71
CA ALA A 148 -12.79 0.10 15.65
C ALA A 148 -13.14 1.16 16.70
N VAL A 149 -12.53 1.09 17.88
CA VAL A 149 -12.71 2.11 18.94
C VAL A 149 -12.10 3.44 18.51
N LEU A 150 -10.86 3.44 18.01
CA LEU A 150 -10.19 4.65 17.52
C LEU A 150 -10.97 5.30 16.38
N ILE A 151 -11.51 4.48 15.47
CA ILE A 151 -12.31 5.00 14.34
C ILE A 151 -13.56 5.71 14.85
N ARG A 152 -14.24 5.19 15.89
CA ARG A 152 -15.42 5.86 16.47
C ARG A 152 -15.06 7.19 17.13
N GLU A 153 -13.99 7.21 17.93
CA GLU A 153 -13.52 8.42 18.61
C GLU A 153 -13.16 9.54 17.62
N ILE A 154 -12.45 9.21 16.53
CA ILE A 154 -12.11 10.22 15.51
C ILE A 154 -13.36 10.64 14.71
N ALA A 155 -14.29 9.72 14.44
CA ALA A 155 -15.56 10.06 13.77
C ALA A 155 -16.43 11.01 14.62
N GLU A 156 -16.40 10.88 15.94
CA GLU A 156 -17.07 11.81 16.87
C GLU A 156 -16.45 13.22 16.79
N ILE A 157 -15.12 13.33 16.69
CA ILE A 157 -14.44 14.62 16.46
C ILE A 157 -14.85 15.21 15.09
N PHE A 158 -14.97 14.37 14.06
CA PHE A 158 -15.40 14.81 12.73
C PHE A 158 -16.86 15.26 12.70
N GLU A 159 -17.74 14.60 13.45
CA GLU A 159 -19.14 15.00 13.56
C GLU A 159 -19.27 16.32 14.31
N ALA A 160 -18.53 16.51 15.41
CA ALA A 160 -18.45 17.80 16.10
C ALA A 160 -17.91 18.90 15.17
N ALA A 161 -16.90 18.57 14.35
CA ALA A 161 -16.39 19.49 13.35
C ALA A 161 -17.44 19.82 12.29
N ARG A 162 -18.32 18.88 11.92
CA ARG A 162 -19.35 19.05 10.90
C ARG A 162 -20.51 19.94 11.36
N THR A 163 -20.94 19.78 12.60
CA THR A 163 -22.15 20.42 13.14
C THR A 163 -21.90 21.82 13.72
N MET A 164 -20.64 22.18 13.96
CA MET A 164 -20.22 23.47 14.52
C MET A 164 -20.41 24.65 13.55
N GLY A 165 -20.62 25.86 14.07
CA GLY A 165 -20.64 27.10 13.26
C GLY A 165 -19.27 27.42 12.62
N ASP A 166 -19.24 28.17 11.52
CA ASP A 166 -18.00 28.46 10.78
C ASP A 166 -16.96 29.24 11.60
N ASP A 167 -17.40 30.23 12.39
CA ASP A 167 -16.50 31.05 13.23
C ASP A 167 -15.88 30.22 14.36
N ASP A 168 -16.68 29.37 15.00
CA ASP A 168 -16.22 28.45 16.03
C ASP A 168 -15.28 27.38 15.46
N PHE A 169 -15.61 26.85 14.28
CA PHE A 169 -14.75 25.89 13.60
C PHE A 169 -13.39 26.50 13.27
N ASN A 170 -13.34 27.70 12.70
CA ASN A 170 -12.07 28.36 12.38
C ASN A 170 -11.24 28.63 13.64
N ARG A 171 -11.89 28.99 14.75
CA ARG A 171 -11.24 29.21 16.05
C ARG A 171 -10.70 27.92 16.66
N LEU A 172 -11.46 26.82 16.60
CA LEU A 172 -11.14 25.56 17.27
C LEU A 172 -10.34 24.58 16.39
N LEU A 173 -10.25 24.82 15.07
CA LEU A 173 -9.59 23.94 14.11
C LEU A 173 -8.18 23.49 14.54
N PRO A 174 -7.28 24.38 15.03
CA PRO A 174 -5.96 23.94 15.50
C PRO A 174 -6.03 22.95 16.68
N GLY A 175 -6.99 23.16 17.59
CA GLY A 175 -7.23 22.28 18.72
C GLY A 175 -7.81 20.94 18.29
N MET A 176 -8.78 20.94 17.38
CA MET A 176 -9.37 19.71 16.82
C MET A 176 -8.33 18.90 16.02
N GLU A 177 -7.49 19.57 15.24
CA GLU A 177 -6.37 18.95 14.52
C GLU A 177 -5.40 18.28 15.48
N ARG A 178 -5.05 18.96 16.58
CA ARG A 178 -4.20 18.41 17.62
C ARG A 178 -4.85 17.20 18.30
N SER A 179 -6.14 17.26 18.62
CA SER A 179 -6.88 16.13 19.20
C SER A 179 -6.85 14.90 18.30
N VAL A 180 -7.11 15.04 17.00
CA VAL A 180 -7.04 13.91 16.06
C VAL A 180 -5.66 13.27 16.05
N ILE A 181 -4.59 14.07 16.04
CA ILE A 181 -3.20 13.59 16.09
C ILE A 181 -2.92 12.84 17.40
N ASP A 182 -3.28 13.41 18.54
CA ASP A 182 -3.01 12.83 19.86
C ASP A 182 -3.81 11.53 20.08
N TYR A 183 -5.06 11.47 19.61
CA TYR A 183 -5.89 10.27 19.67
C TYR A 183 -5.27 9.13 18.88
N VAL A 184 -4.78 9.40 17.65
CA VAL A 184 -4.12 8.40 16.83
C VAL A 184 -2.79 7.98 17.45
N TRP A 185 -1.98 8.92 17.92
CA TRP A 185 -0.66 8.68 18.49
C TRP A 185 -0.68 7.84 19.77
N SER A 186 -1.59 8.15 20.69
CA SER A 186 -1.68 7.46 21.98
C SER A 186 -2.45 6.13 21.92
N TYR A 187 -3.16 5.86 20.82
CA TYR A 187 -3.98 4.67 20.71
C TYR A 187 -3.15 3.39 20.69
N ARG A 188 -3.37 2.52 21.67
CA ARG A 188 -2.55 1.32 21.92
C ARG A 188 -1.06 1.62 22.06
N HIS A 189 -0.70 2.85 22.46
CA HIS A 189 0.67 3.29 22.70
C HIS A 189 0.78 4.20 23.93
N PRO A 190 0.35 3.75 25.13
CA PRO A 190 0.24 4.60 26.32
C PRO A 190 1.58 5.09 26.88
N ALA A 191 2.71 4.48 26.46
CA ALA A 191 4.06 4.88 26.87
C ALA A 191 4.74 5.86 25.88
N CYS A 192 4.08 6.20 24.78
CA CYS A 192 4.58 7.21 23.87
C CYS A 192 4.32 8.60 24.48
N GLY A 193 5.36 9.42 24.61
CA GLY A 193 5.23 10.82 25.06
C GLY A 193 4.36 11.66 24.12
N ALA A 194 4.51 12.99 24.12
CA ALA A 194 3.75 13.85 23.21
C ALA A 194 3.92 13.43 21.74
N ALA A 195 2.85 13.54 20.94
CA ALA A 195 2.91 13.23 19.51
C ALA A 195 4.02 14.03 18.82
N PRO A 196 4.79 13.40 17.90
CA PRO A 196 5.98 13.99 17.27
C PRO A 196 5.65 15.12 16.29
N ILE A 197 4.36 15.32 16.00
CA ILE A 197 3.85 16.38 15.14
C ILE A 197 2.72 17.12 15.86
N THR A 198 2.62 18.43 15.66
CA THR A 198 1.56 19.28 16.23
C THR A 198 0.47 19.62 15.23
N GLU A 199 0.79 19.54 13.93
CA GLU A 199 -0.10 19.79 12.82
C GLU A 199 0.12 18.73 11.73
N ASN A 200 -0.93 18.44 10.98
CA ASN A 200 -0.92 17.49 9.89
C ASN A 200 -1.99 17.84 8.85
N ILE A 201 -1.55 18.03 7.61
CA ILE A 201 -2.44 18.38 6.49
C ILE A 201 -3.58 17.38 6.29
N ARG A 202 -3.41 16.09 6.64
CA ARG A 202 -4.46 15.07 6.54
C ARG A 202 -5.48 15.18 7.65
N ALA A 203 -5.06 15.41 8.89
CA ALA A 203 -6.00 15.68 10.00
C ALA A 203 -6.85 16.92 9.68
N LYS A 204 -6.20 18.02 9.27
CA LYS A 204 -6.86 19.25 8.85
C LYS A 204 -7.80 19.06 7.66
N SER A 205 -7.37 18.32 6.64
CA SER A 205 -8.19 18.05 5.45
C SER A 205 -9.38 17.14 5.76
N GLY A 206 -9.22 16.17 6.68
CA GLY A 206 -10.30 15.31 7.14
C GLY A 206 -11.40 16.11 7.82
N LEU A 207 -11.04 17.00 8.76
CA LEU A 207 -11.98 17.91 9.44
C LEU A 207 -12.72 18.82 8.45
N LYS A 208 -12.00 19.42 7.49
CA LYS A 208 -12.60 20.27 6.46
C LYS A 208 -13.50 19.48 5.50
N ARG A 209 -13.13 18.25 5.16
CA ARG A 209 -13.92 17.37 4.29
C ARG A 209 -15.21 16.94 4.99
N ALA A 210 -15.16 16.56 6.27
CA ALA A 210 -16.33 16.21 7.05
C ALA A 210 -17.41 17.30 7.00
N ARG A 211 -17.00 18.58 7.13
CA ARG A 211 -17.88 19.76 6.97
C ARG A 211 -18.43 19.95 5.56
N GLY A 212 -17.61 19.68 4.55
CA GLY A 212 -17.96 19.93 3.15
C GLY A 212 -18.92 18.92 2.53
N LEU A 213 -19.20 17.80 3.21
CA LEU A 213 -20.11 16.76 2.73
C LEU A 213 -21.56 17.02 3.17
N SER A 214 -22.52 16.64 2.33
CA SER A 214 -23.92 16.59 2.73
C SER A 214 -24.14 15.53 3.83
N PRO A 215 -25.23 15.59 4.62
CA PRO A 215 -25.51 14.57 5.64
C PRO A 215 -25.54 13.13 5.08
N GLU A 216 -26.13 12.95 3.89
CA GLU A 216 -26.19 11.66 3.20
C GLU A 216 -24.80 11.19 2.74
N GLN A 217 -23.99 12.08 2.18
CA GLN A 217 -22.61 11.77 1.78
C GLN A 217 -21.72 11.47 2.99
N TYR A 218 -21.90 12.21 4.08
CA TYR A 218 -21.15 12.00 5.31
C TYR A 218 -21.51 10.66 5.94
N ALA A 219 -22.79 10.31 6.02
CA ALA A 219 -23.23 9.01 6.52
C ALA A 219 -22.56 7.85 5.77
N ALA A 220 -22.47 7.96 4.44
CA ALA A 220 -21.84 6.96 3.58
C ALA A 220 -20.30 6.93 3.65
N GLU A 221 -19.64 8.09 3.81
CA GLU A 221 -18.17 8.21 3.71
C GLU A 221 -17.43 8.27 5.07
N GLN A 222 -18.14 8.56 6.18
CA GLN A 222 -17.52 8.88 7.48
C GLN A 222 -16.47 7.84 7.92
N TRP A 223 -16.77 6.55 7.76
CA TRP A 223 -15.92 5.46 8.23
C TRP A 223 -14.68 5.28 7.36
N TRP A 224 -14.85 5.44 6.04
CA TRP A 224 -13.75 5.38 5.09
C TRP A 224 -12.81 6.57 5.24
N MET A 225 -13.35 7.78 5.34
CA MET A 225 -12.58 9.01 5.51
C MET A 225 -11.81 9.01 6.83
N THR A 226 -12.46 8.56 7.90
CA THR A 226 -11.83 8.46 9.23
C THR A 226 -10.68 7.47 9.21
N GLY A 227 -10.90 6.27 8.67
CA GLY A 227 -9.83 5.27 8.59
C GLY A 227 -8.67 5.69 7.68
N LEU A 228 -8.94 6.35 6.55
CA LEU A 228 -7.88 6.90 5.69
C LEU A 228 -7.06 7.97 6.43
N THR A 229 -7.72 8.82 7.21
CA THR A 229 -7.04 9.85 8.02
C THR A 229 -6.12 9.19 9.05
N ILE A 230 -6.60 8.17 9.75
CA ILE A 230 -5.82 7.39 10.73
C ILE A 230 -4.62 6.70 10.06
N GLU A 231 -4.82 6.03 8.92
CA GLU A 231 -3.72 5.38 8.19
C GLU A 231 -2.63 6.39 7.84
N LYS A 232 -2.99 7.52 7.22
CA LYS A 232 -2.01 8.54 6.82
C LYS A 232 -1.33 9.22 7.99
N LEU A 233 -2.02 9.36 9.12
CA LEU A 233 -1.43 9.87 10.35
C LEU A 233 -0.42 8.88 10.93
N ARG A 234 -0.74 7.58 10.99
CA ARG A 234 0.18 6.53 11.44
C ARG A 234 1.41 6.42 10.53
N GLU A 235 1.21 6.52 9.22
CA GLU A 235 2.31 6.61 8.24
C GLU A 235 3.21 7.82 8.53
N THR A 236 2.61 9.00 8.75
CA THR A 236 3.36 10.24 9.02
C THR A 236 4.15 10.15 10.33
N MET A 237 3.53 9.62 11.38
CA MET A 237 4.12 9.50 12.71
C MET A 237 5.01 8.25 12.87
N ARG A 238 5.13 7.43 11.82
CA ARG A 238 5.93 6.18 11.81
C ARG A 238 5.56 5.24 12.97
N MET A 239 4.26 5.09 13.22
CA MET A 239 3.78 4.26 14.32
C MET A 239 3.94 2.77 14.00
N PRO A 240 4.62 1.97 14.86
CA PRO A 240 4.70 0.52 14.68
C PRO A 240 3.32 -0.14 14.92
N ALA A 241 3.02 -1.21 14.21
CA ALA A 241 1.74 -1.90 14.36
C ALA A 241 1.60 -2.57 15.74
N GLY A 242 0.55 -2.21 16.49
CA GLY A 242 -0.16 -3.11 17.40
C GLY A 242 0.48 -3.48 18.74
N VAL A 243 1.04 -2.54 19.50
CA VAL A 243 1.70 -2.85 20.79
C VAL A 243 0.97 -2.25 22.00
N GLY A 244 -0.04 -2.94 22.51
CA GLY A 244 -0.70 -2.54 23.76
C GLY A 244 -2.16 -3.01 23.85
N PRO A 245 -2.78 -2.95 25.05
CA PRO A 245 -4.19 -3.24 25.21
C PRO A 245 -5.04 -2.23 24.43
N ILE A 246 -6.19 -2.67 23.93
CA ILE A 246 -7.19 -1.78 23.36
C ILE A 246 -7.71 -0.90 24.51
N PRO A 247 -7.54 0.44 24.46
CA PRO A 247 -8.10 1.32 25.49
C PRO A 247 -9.62 1.19 25.52
N GLU A 248 -10.21 1.29 26.71
CA GLU A 248 -11.64 1.62 26.80
C GLU A 248 -11.88 2.98 26.10
N GLN A 249 -13.08 3.16 25.53
CA GLN A 249 -13.42 4.36 24.78
C GLN A 249 -13.08 5.61 25.59
N ARG A 250 -12.22 6.46 25.04
CA ARG A 250 -11.73 7.68 25.67
C ARG A 250 -12.76 8.79 25.47
N GLU A 251 -13.01 9.58 26.51
CA GLU A 251 -13.89 10.74 26.43
C GLU A 251 -13.38 11.73 25.38
N VAL A 252 -14.15 11.93 24.31
CA VAL A 252 -13.84 12.92 23.27
C VAL A 252 -13.82 14.32 23.89
N PRO A 253 -12.89 15.22 23.47
CA PRO A 253 -12.83 16.56 24.02
C PRO A 253 -14.18 17.30 23.89
N ASP A 254 -14.59 17.96 24.96
CA ASP A 254 -15.84 18.74 24.99
C ASP A 254 -15.68 20.04 24.20
N PHE A 255 -15.95 19.93 22.90
CA PHE A 255 -15.91 21.07 22.00
C PHE A 255 -17.09 22.03 22.22
N GLU A 256 -18.20 21.61 22.85
CA GLU A 256 -19.32 22.51 23.16
C GLU A 256 -18.97 23.47 24.31
N ALA A 257 -18.31 22.96 25.36
CA ALA A 257 -17.75 23.82 26.40
C ALA A 257 -16.69 24.78 25.85
N ALA A 258 -15.85 24.32 24.90
CA ALA A 258 -14.85 25.15 24.24
C ALA A 258 -15.44 26.25 23.34
N ILE A 259 -16.64 26.01 22.78
CA ILE A 259 -17.41 27.02 22.06
C ILE A 259 -17.79 28.18 23.00
N SER A 260 -18.22 27.85 24.23
CA SER A 260 -18.70 28.82 25.23
C SER A 260 -17.57 29.58 25.96
N ALA A 261 -16.31 29.18 25.81
CA ALA A 261 -15.17 29.79 26.50
C ALA A 261 -14.63 31.05 25.78
N PRO A 262 -14.29 32.14 26.50
CA PRO A 262 -13.71 33.34 25.90
C PRO A 262 -12.31 33.05 25.30
N ALA A 263 -11.99 33.69 24.17
CA ALA A 263 -10.72 33.50 23.48
C ALA A 263 -9.52 33.88 24.37
N PRO A 264 -8.44 33.07 24.41
CA PRO A 264 -7.27 33.37 25.22
C PRO A 264 -6.54 34.61 24.66
N VAL A 265 -6.29 35.60 25.53
CA VAL A 265 -5.52 36.80 25.20
C VAL A 265 -4.03 36.40 25.17
N ALA A 266 -3.39 36.50 24.01
CA ALA A 266 -1.98 36.18 23.87
C ALA A 266 -1.09 37.17 24.64
N PRO A 267 -0.13 36.73 25.49
CA PRO A 267 0.85 37.63 26.09
C PRO A 267 1.86 38.11 25.03
N ALA A 268 2.28 39.37 25.12
CA ALA A 268 3.22 39.98 24.18
C ALA A 268 4.59 39.26 24.18
N PRO A 269 5.23 39.07 23.02
CA PRO A 269 6.51 38.39 22.93
C PRO A 269 7.62 39.23 23.57
N VAL A 270 8.36 38.62 24.49
CA VAL A 270 9.57 39.19 25.10
C VAL A 270 10.77 38.67 24.31
N THR A 271 11.51 39.56 23.65
CA THR A 271 12.71 39.22 22.89
C THR A 271 13.92 39.17 23.83
N PRO A 272 14.63 38.03 24.00
CA PRO A 272 15.92 38.04 24.68
C PRO A 272 17.04 38.43 23.69
N GLU A 273 18.00 39.23 24.16
CA GLU A 273 19.18 39.61 23.39
C GLU A 273 20.12 38.42 23.11
N PRO A 274 20.80 38.37 21.96
CA PRO A 274 21.70 37.27 21.63
C PRO A 274 23.04 37.39 22.37
N VAL A 275 23.47 36.31 23.01
CA VAL A 275 24.82 36.18 23.60
C VAL A 275 25.69 35.33 22.68
N THR A 276 26.82 35.86 22.23
CA THR A 276 27.76 35.19 21.31
C THR A 276 28.76 34.31 22.08
N PRO A 277 28.87 32.99 21.80
CA PRO A 277 29.98 32.18 22.29
C PRO A 277 31.17 32.19 21.32
N ALA A 278 32.39 32.17 21.87
CA ALA A 278 33.65 32.07 21.11
C ALA A 278 33.88 30.64 20.55
N PRO A 279 34.56 30.49 19.39
CA PRO A 279 34.75 29.19 18.75
C PRO A 279 35.91 28.39 19.36
N VAL A 280 35.70 27.09 19.56
CA VAL A 280 36.76 26.12 19.87
C VAL A 280 36.79 25.07 18.75
N ALA A 281 37.95 24.90 18.12
CA ALA A 281 38.19 23.95 17.04
C ALA A 281 38.74 22.62 17.57
N PRO A 282 38.28 21.46 17.07
CA PRO A 282 39.04 20.22 17.14
C PRO A 282 39.65 19.84 15.77
N ALA A 283 40.84 19.22 15.84
CA ALA A 283 41.68 18.78 14.73
C ALA A 283 41.18 17.48 14.05
N PRO A 284 41.59 17.19 12.80
CA PRO A 284 41.07 16.08 12.00
C PRO A 284 41.80 14.77 12.28
N VAL A 285 41.09 13.65 12.24
CA VAL A 285 41.68 12.30 12.16
C VAL A 285 40.96 11.49 11.10
N ALA A 286 41.72 11.02 10.10
CA ALA A 286 41.34 9.94 9.19
C ALA A 286 42.01 8.63 9.66
N PRO A 287 41.39 7.47 9.40
CA PRO A 287 41.96 6.61 8.37
C PRO A 287 40.92 5.98 7.43
N GLU A 288 41.42 5.65 6.24
CA GLU A 288 40.79 4.98 5.09
C GLU A 288 41.23 3.47 5.05
N PRO A 289 40.88 2.64 4.05
CA PRO A 289 39.61 1.97 3.76
C PRO A 289 39.72 0.43 3.75
N VAL A 290 38.60 -0.31 3.68
CA VAL A 290 38.57 -1.63 3.01
C VAL A 290 37.27 -1.78 2.20
N ALA A 291 37.39 -1.77 0.88
CA ALA A 291 36.37 -2.19 -0.08
C ALA A 291 36.40 -3.72 -0.26
N PRO A 292 35.33 -4.30 -0.82
CA PRO A 292 35.46 -4.65 -2.23
C PRO A 292 34.23 -4.28 -3.06
N GLY A 293 34.49 -3.70 -4.25
CA GLY A 293 33.63 -3.84 -5.42
C GLY A 293 32.76 -2.63 -5.80
N GLY A 294 33.39 -1.62 -6.42
CA GLY A 294 32.72 -0.71 -7.36
C GLY A 294 31.99 0.49 -6.74
N ALA A 295 32.71 1.37 -6.03
CA ALA A 295 32.14 2.66 -5.61
C ALA A 295 32.09 3.62 -6.81
N THR A 296 30.95 3.72 -7.47
CA THR A 296 30.57 4.97 -8.14
C THR A 296 30.16 5.96 -7.05
N GLU A 297 30.83 7.11 -6.98
CA GLU A 297 30.44 8.16 -6.05
C GLU A 297 29.05 8.68 -6.40
N PHE A 298 28.14 8.68 -5.44
CA PHE A 298 26.78 9.18 -5.59
C PHE A 298 26.66 10.54 -4.90
N ALA A 299 25.97 11.48 -5.54
CA ALA A 299 25.63 12.76 -4.94
C ALA A 299 24.53 12.57 -3.88
N ALA A 300 24.59 13.39 -2.83
CA ALA A 300 23.55 13.43 -1.81
C ALA A 300 22.16 13.68 -2.44
N PRO A 301 21.08 13.06 -1.93
CA PRO A 301 21.03 12.20 -0.74
C PRO A 301 21.32 10.71 -1.01
N VAL A 302 21.76 10.31 -2.20
CA VAL A 302 21.94 8.89 -2.53
C VAL A 302 23.17 8.34 -1.78
N SER A 303 22.95 7.37 -0.89
CA SER A 303 24.03 6.76 -0.10
C SER A 303 24.31 5.31 -0.47
N ARG A 304 23.37 4.63 -1.14
CA ARG A 304 23.60 3.28 -1.67
C ARG A 304 22.71 2.98 -2.86
N VAL A 305 23.25 2.22 -3.80
CA VAL A 305 22.51 1.69 -4.94
C VAL A 305 22.91 0.24 -5.16
N LEU A 306 21.93 -0.64 -5.34
CA LEU A 306 22.14 -2.04 -5.70
C LEU A 306 21.20 -2.44 -6.82
N VAL A 307 21.72 -3.23 -7.75
CA VAL A 307 20.94 -3.82 -8.84
C VAL A 307 20.71 -5.30 -8.50
N CYS A 308 19.48 -5.77 -8.66
CA CYS A 308 19.02 -7.09 -8.23
C CYS A 308 17.82 -7.55 -9.07
N THR A 309 17.35 -8.77 -8.87
CA THR A 309 16.22 -9.32 -9.63
C THR A 309 14.94 -9.47 -8.80
N ALA A 310 15.04 -9.59 -7.48
CA ALA A 310 13.89 -9.78 -6.58
C ALA A 310 14.18 -9.38 -5.12
N LEU A 311 13.11 -9.25 -4.33
CA LEU A 311 13.15 -9.27 -2.87
C LEU A 311 12.67 -10.63 -2.38
N GLY A 312 13.33 -11.16 -1.36
CA GLY A 312 12.90 -12.32 -0.63
C GLY A 312 11.70 -12.02 0.28
N PRO A 313 11.12 -13.05 0.90
CA PRO A 313 9.93 -12.93 1.74
C PRO A 313 10.10 -12.02 2.96
N ASN A 314 11.34 -11.69 3.35
CA ASN A 314 11.66 -10.78 4.46
C ASN A 314 12.11 -9.40 3.99
N ASN A 315 11.89 -9.03 2.72
CA ASN A 315 12.44 -7.83 2.07
C ASN A 315 13.97 -7.80 2.03
N ASP A 316 14.61 -8.95 2.18
CA ASP A 316 16.02 -9.16 1.89
C ASP A 316 16.26 -9.18 0.38
N LEU A 317 17.45 -8.77 -0.07
CA LEU A 317 17.76 -8.71 -1.49
C LEU A 317 18.09 -10.11 -2.02
N GLU A 318 17.29 -10.62 -2.94
CA GLU A 318 17.62 -11.84 -3.67
C GLU A 318 18.46 -11.51 -4.91
N THR A 319 19.59 -12.21 -5.05
CA THR A 319 20.44 -12.15 -6.26
C THR A 319 20.99 -10.75 -6.57
N ALA A 320 21.35 -9.97 -5.54
CA ALA A 320 21.98 -8.66 -5.71
C ALA A 320 23.37 -8.77 -6.33
N ARG A 321 23.51 -8.29 -7.56
CA ARG A 321 24.77 -8.25 -8.32
C ARG A 321 24.66 -7.23 -9.44
N GLN A 322 25.78 -6.62 -9.80
CA GLN A 322 25.84 -5.71 -10.95
C GLN A 322 25.91 -6.47 -12.28
N ASP A 323 26.22 -7.77 -12.28
CA ASP A 323 26.28 -8.57 -13.51
C ASP A 323 25.40 -9.81 -13.43
N PHE A 324 24.51 -9.97 -14.39
CA PHE A 324 23.55 -11.06 -14.45
C PHE A 324 23.97 -12.09 -15.49
N SER A 325 23.97 -13.36 -15.09
CA SER A 325 24.17 -14.50 -15.98
C SER A 325 22.81 -15.04 -16.41
N GLY A 326 22.39 -14.76 -17.64
CA GLY A 326 21.16 -15.29 -18.24
C GLY A 326 19.96 -14.33 -18.29
N PRO A 327 18.79 -14.81 -18.71
CA PRO A 327 17.63 -13.96 -19.03
C PRO A 327 17.07 -13.28 -17.78
N VAL A 328 17.18 -11.95 -17.72
CA VAL A 328 16.63 -11.13 -16.62
C VAL A 328 15.19 -10.77 -16.93
N ARG A 329 14.23 -11.43 -16.27
CA ARG A 329 12.78 -11.20 -16.47
C ARG A 329 12.24 -10.00 -15.69
N GLN A 330 12.99 -9.56 -14.69
CA GLN A 330 12.67 -8.43 -13.84
C GLN A 330 13.99 -7.85 -13.33
N LEU A 331 14.12 -6.54 -13.43
CA LEU A 331 15.25 -5.80 -12.88
C LEU A 331 14.74 -4.93 -11.73
N MET A 332 15.42 -4.95 -10.61
CA MET A 332 15.12 -4.14 -9.45
C MET A 332 16.33 -3.29 -9.07
N VAL A 333 16.08 -1.99 -8.88
CA VAL A 333 17.07 -1.05 -8.37
C VAL A 333 16.69 -0.73 -6.93
N TYR A 334 17.52 -1.18 -6.00
CA TYR A 334 17.42 -0.82 -4.60
C TYR A 334 18.25 0.43 -4.34
N LEU A 335 17.65 1.40 -3.64
CA LEU A 335 18.26 2.68 -3.32
C LEU A 335 18.18 2.92 -1.82
N LYS A 336 19.27 3.39 -1.23
CA LYS A 336 19.26 4.03 0.08
C LYS A 336 19.56 5.50 -0.09
N LEU A 337 18.71 6.32 0.49
CA LEU A 337 18.85 7.76 0.56
C LEU A 337 19.06 8.13 2.02
N ASP A 338 19.96 9.06 2.29
CA ASP A 338 20.20 9.62 3.61
C ASP A 338 19.98 11.14 3.54
N SER A 339 19.23 11.69 4.48
CA SER A 339 19.00 13.13 4.65
C SER A 339 18.39 13.84 3.42
N ALA A 340 17.53 13.17 2.65
CA ALA A 340 16.82 13.80 1.53
C ALA A 340 15.90 14.94 2.00
N ALA A 341 15.89 16.06 1.28
CA ALA A 341 15.00 17.17 1.60
C ALA A 341 13.53 16.80 1.33
N PRO A 342 12.56 17.48 1.99
CA PRO A 342 11.15 17.26 1.71
C PRO A 342 10.79 17.48 0.24
N ASN A 343 10.08 16.51 -0.34
CA ASN A 343 9.67 16.48 -1.74
C ASN A 343 10.80 16.32 -2.77
N THR A 344 12.03 15.94 -2.36
CA THR A 344 13.10 15.60 -3.29
C THR A 344 12.59 14.58 -4.32
N ILE A 345 12.84 14.85 -5.60
CA ILE A 345 12.45 13.99 -6.72
C ILE A 345 13.65 13.13 -7.11
N VAL A 346 13.56 11.83 -6.84
CA VAL A 346 14.55 10.86 -7.30
C VAL A 346 14.09 10.23 -8.60
N GLY A 347 14.86 10.43 -9.66
CA GLY A 347 14.70 9.75 -10.94
C GLY A 347 15.58 8.51 -11.00
N VAL A 348 15.01 7.41 -11.47
CA VAL A 348 15.72 6.16 -11.74
C VAL A 348 15.47 5.79 -13.19
N THR A 349 16.54 5.80 -13.99
CA THR A 349 16.46 5.57 -15.43
C THR A 349 17.33 4.39 -15.80
N VAL A 350 16.76 3.38 -16.43
CA VAL A 350 17.51 2.25 -17.00
C VAL A 350 17.69 2.53 -18.49
N GLY A 351 18.91 2.35 -18.99
CA GLY A 351 19.22 2.58 -20.39
C GLY A 351 20.42 1.79 -20.89
N ARG A 352 20.61 1.81 -22.21
CA ARG A 352 21.68 1.12 -22.95
C ARG A 352 22.38 2.14 -23.85
N GLY A 353 23.64 2.44 -23.57
CA GLY A 353 24.36 3.53 -24.27
C GLY A 353 23.63 4.88 -24.13
N ALA A 354 23.15 5.43 -25.25
CA ALA A 354 22.37 6.68 -25.29
C ALA A 354 20.84 6.45 -25.21
N GLU A 355 20.38 5.22 -25.29
CA GLU A 355 18.95 4.87 -25.34
C GLU A 355 18.37 4.69 -23.93
N VAL A 356 17.17 5.21 -23.70
CA VAL A 356 16.42 5.09 -22.44
C VAL A 356 15.38 3.98 -22.60
N GLU A 357 15.54 2.92 -21.81
CA GLU A 357 14.63 1.76 -21.82
C GLU A 357 13.43 2.00 -20.91
N ALA A 358 13.67 2.57 -19.72
CA ALA A 358 12.61 2.88 -18.78
C ALA A 358 13.04 3.96 -17.78
N ARG A 359 12.07 4.76 -17.32
CA ARG A 359 12.28 5.79 -16.30
C ARG A 359 11.17 5.74 -15.24
N ARG A 360 11.54 6.00 -13.99
CA ARG A 360 10.64 6.21 -12.86
C ARG A 360 11.05 7.45 -12.08
N LEU A 361 10.07 8.20 -11.58
CA LEU A 361 10.29 9.35 -10.70
C LEU A 361 9.59 9.08 -9.39
N LEU A 362 10.29 9.33 -8.29
CA LEU A 362 9.86 9.06 -6.93
C LEU A 362 9.99 10.33 -6.12
N ARG A 363 8.95 10.66 -5.35
CA ARG A 363 9.02 11.77 -4.40
C ARG A 363 9.36 11.21 -3.01
N VAL A 364 10.44 11.70 -2.42
CA VAL A 364 11.04 11.13 -1.21
C VAL A 364 11.34 12.23 -0.18
N THR A 365 11.60 11.84 1.06
CA THR A 365 12.06 12.73 2.15
C THR A 365 12.81 11.91 3.19
N GLY A 366 13.84 12.50 3.79
CA GLY A 366 14.69 11.92 4.82
C GLY A 366 15.40 10.64 4.41
N ASP A 367 15.85 9.90 5.42
CA ASP A 367 16.46 8.59 5.23
C ASP A 367 15.42 7.59 4.72
N ARG A 368 15.69 6.95 3.58
CA ARG A 368 14.73 6.05 2.94
C ARG A 368 15.41 4.93 2.15
N SER A 369 14.89 3.72 2.31
CA SER A 369 15.18 2.60 1.41
C SER A 369 14.05 2.42 0.41
N LEU A 370 14.39 2.25 -0.87
CA LEU A 370 13.45 2.16 -1.98
C LEU A 370 13.80 0.98 -2.87
N ALA A 371 12.80 0.34 -3.44
CA ALA A 371 12.95 -0.66 -4.49
C ALA A 371 12.16 -0.22 -5.72
N VAL A 372 12.84 -0.15 -6.87
CA VAL A 372 12.25 0.28 -8.14
C VAL A 372 12.36 -0.85 -9.14
N THR A 373 11.20 -1.37 -9.54
CA THR A 373 11.13 -2.53 -10.42
C THR A 373 10.86 -2.12 -11.86
N PHE A 374 11.61 -2.73 -12.77
CA PHE A 374 11.52 -2.60 -14.22
C PHE A 374 11.27 -3.96 -14.85
N TYR A 375 10.38 -3.97 -15.84
CA TYR A 375 10.02 -5.15 -16.61
C TYR A 375 10.45 -4.96 -18.07
N PRO A 376 10.69 -6.06 -18.81
CA PRO A 376 10.95 -6.02 -20.24
C PRO A 376 9.86 -5.29 -21.01
N ALA A 377 10.23 -4.77 -22.19
CA ALA A 377 9.28 -4.14 -23.10
C ALA A 377 8.15 -5.10 -23.49
N ARG A 378 6.99 -4.53 -23.85
CA ARG A 378 5.78 -5.29 -24.18
C ARG A 378 6.08 -6.26 -25.33
N GLY A 379 5.96 -7.56 -25.07
CA GLY A 379 6.27 -8.64 -26.04
C GLY A 379 7.61 -9.34 -25.83
N SER A 380 8.45 -8.88 -24.91
CA SER A 380 9.68 -9.58 -24.48
C SER A 380 9.49 -10.26 -23.13
N THR A 381 10.09 -11.44 -22.96
CA THR A 381 10.03 -12.23 -21.71
C THR A 381 11.22 -11.98 -20.79
N SER A 382 12.28 -11.37 -21.30
CA SER A 382 13.47 -10.93 -20.55
C SER A 382 14.09 -9.68 -21.17
N LEU A 383 14.92 -8.99 -20.40
CA LEU A 383 15.83 -7.96 -20.92
C LEU A 383 16.89 -8.64 -21.79
N GLU A 384 17.26 -7.98 -22.88
CA GLU A 384 18.25 -8.47 -23.84
C GLU A 384 19.66 -8.48 -23.21
N PRO A 385 20.55 -9.37 -23.66
CA PRO A 385 21.96 -9.30 -23.29
C PRO A 385 22.58 -7.97 -23.75
N GLY A 386 23.42 -7.37 -22.90
CA GLY A 386 24.09 -6.13 -23.20
C GLY A 386 24.63 -5.40 -21.97
N ASP A 387 25.33 -4.29 -22.23
CA ASP A 387 25.82 -3.38 -21.22
C ASP A 387 24.78 -2.29 -20.95
N TYR A 388 24.29 -2.23 -19.72
CA TYR A 388 23.28 -1.29 -19.28
C TYR A 388 23.83 -0.32 -18.25
N LYS A 389 23.05 0.73 -17.98
CA LYS A 389 23.28 1.64 -16.86
C LYS A 389 21.98 2.00 -16.16
N VAL A 390 22.07 2.21 -14.86
CA VAL A 390 21.08 2.93 -14.06
C VAL A 390 21.59 4.35 -13.86
N LEU A 391 20.92 5.34 -14.45
CA LEU A 391 21.14 6.76 -14.19
C LEU A 391 20.20 7.21 -13.08
N LEU A 392 20.77 7.83 -12.04
CA LEU A 392 20.04 8.44 -10.94
C LEU A 392 20.06 9.96 -11.09
N THR A 393 18.90 10.57 -10.86
CA THR A 393 18.78 12.03 -10.79
C THR A 393 18.14 12.44 -9.47
N VAL A 394 18.57 13.54 -8.88
CA VAL A 394 17.97 14.16 -7.69
C VAL A 394 17.55 15.56 -8.08
N ASP A 395 16.25 15.85 -7.98
CA ASP A 395 15.64 17.13 -8.39
C ASP A 395 15.97 17.56 -9.82
N GLY A 396 16.22 16.59 -10.69
CA GLY A 396 16.54 16.79 -12.10
C GLY A 396 18.03 16.79 -12.43
N GLU A 397 18.90 16.91 -11.43
CA GLU A 397 20.35 16.89 -11.57
C GLU A 397 20.89 15.46 -11.50
N GLU A 398 21.96 15.15 -12.25
CA GLU A 398 22.60 13.84 -12.20
C GLU A 398 23.22 13.57 -10.83
N ALA A 399 22.78 12.49 -10.19
CA ALA A 399 23.21 12.09 -8.86
C ALA A 399 24.11 10.85 -8.86
N GLY A 400 24.22 10.17 -10.00
CA GLY A 400 25.19 9.11 -10.22
C GLY A 400 24.72 8.06 -11.20
N VAL A 401 25.66 7.19 -11.59
CA VAL A 401 25.44 6.16 -12.61
C VAL A 401 25.92 4.82 -12.06
N VAL A 402 25.14 3.77 -12.30
CA VAL A 402 25.54 2.39 -11.97
C VAL A 402 25.55 1.56 -13.26
N PRO A 403 26.74 1.26 -13.81
CA PRO A 403 26.83 0.34 -14.93
C PRO A 403 26.53 -1.09 -14.44
N PHE A 404 25.90 -1.88 -15.29
CA PHE A 404 25.56 -3.28 -14.99
C PHE A 404 25.47 -4.07 -16.30
N ARG A 405 25.84 -5.35 -16.31
CA ARG A 405 25.81 -6.18 -17.53
C ARG A 405 24.78 -7.30 -17.43
N ILE A 406 24.09 -7.56 -18.53
CA ILE A 406 23.30 -8.78 -18.73
C ILE A 406 24.04 -9.65 -19.73
N GLY A 407 24.54 -10.80 -19.27
CA GLY A 407 25.19 -11.80 -20.11
C GLY A 407 24.19 -12.57 -20.97
N PRO A 408 24.66 -13.28 -22.01
CA PRO A 408 23.81 -14.14 -22.83
C PRO A 408 23.14 -15.21 -21.97
N ALA A 409 22.00 -15.73 -22.45
CA ALA A 409 21.40 -16.93 -21.90
C ALA A 409 22.44 -18.05 -21.92
N VAL A 410 22.73 -18.64 -20.76
CA VAL A 410 23.56 -19.85 -20.69
C VAL A 410 22.69 -20.98 -21.23
N GLU A 411 22.99 -21.46 -22.44
CA GLU A 411 22.40 -22.69 -22.96
C GLU A 411 22.81 -23.84 -22.03
N ASN A 412 21.82 -24.51 -21.45
CA ASN A 412 21.99 -25.84 -20.84
C ASN A 412 21.47 -26.89 -21.81
#